data_AF-A0A7M1S5T1-F1
#
_entry.id   AF-A0A7M1S5T1-F1
#
_cell.length_a   1.000
_cell.length_b   1.000
_cell.length_c   1.000
_cell.angle_alpha   90.00
_cell.angle_beta   90.00
_cell.angle_gamma   90.00
#
_symmetry.space_group_name_H-M   'P 1'
#
loop_
_entity.id
_entity.type
_entity.pdbx_description
1 polymer ?
#
loop_
_entity_poly.entity_id
_entity_poly.type
_entity_poly.pdbx_seq_one_letter_code
_entity_poly.pdbx_strand_id
1 'polypeptide(L)'
;MRGDTQATHLERMMCTHPLFQSYELTLYPVAVKRSSLKKIAEGDILLLGLESMEFLVWQESSIVATGRLLHCERSIDIDSSALPVNMTELHEDKKYEIVKCSFGQIYSKKLIKHRKLDASPLDLTKVTLKSGSKNIARGRLVNVNGRISVEIIKVEKK
;
A
#
# COMPACT_ATOMS: atom_id res chain seq x y z
N MET A 1 -10.70 -36.72 -30.50
CA MET A 1 -10.38 -37.03 -29.09
C MET A 1 -9.40 -35.98 -28.60
N ARG A 2 -9.83 -35.08 -27.72
CA ARG A 2 -9.02 -33.95 -27.23
C ARG A 2 -8.11 -34.45 -26.12
N GLY A 3 -6.81 -34.44 -26.37
CA GLY A 3 -5.79 -34.77 -25.38
C GLY A 3 -5.71 -33.66 -24.34
N ASP A 4 -6.42 -33.83 -23.24
CA ASP A 4 -5.98 -33.25 -21.97
C ASP A 4 -4.63 -33.87 -21.66
N THR A 5 -3.56 -33.18 -22.03
CA THR A 5 -2.20 -33.60 -21.75
C THR A 5 -1.95 -33.43 -20.25
N GLN A 6 -1.15 -34.30 -19.65
CA GLN A 6 -0.76 -34.18 -18.24
C GLN A 6 -0.22 -32.78 -17.90
N ALA A 7 0.31 -32.06 -18.89
CA ALA A 7 0.72 -30.66 -18.81
C ALA A 7 -0.44 -29.70 -18.49
N THR A 8 -1.61 -29.81 -19.12
CA THR A 8 -2.77 -28.94 -18.81
C THR A 8 -3.39 -29.27 -17.46
N HIS A 9 -3.28 -30.53 -17.02
CA HIS A 9 -3.66 -30.92 -15.66
C HIS A 9 -2.70 -30.36 -14.61
N LEU A 10 -1.39 -30.42 -14.86
CA LEU A 10 -0.35 -29.80 -14.02
C LEU A 10 -0.51 -28.28 -13.95
N GLU A 11 -0.76 -27.62 -15.08
CA GLU A 11 -0.99 -26.16 -15.15
C GLU A 11 -2.22 -25.75 -14.32
N ARG A 12 -3.31 -26.52 -14.39
CA ARG A 12 -4.49 -26.31 -13.53
C ARG A 12 -4.17 -26.55 -12.06
N MET A 13 -3.44 -27.61 -11.72
CA MET A 13 -3.04 -27.91 -10.33
C MET A 13 -2.07 -26.87 -9.75
N MET A 14 -1.14 -26.35 -10.56
CA MET A 14 -0.25 -25.24 -10.18
C MET A 14 -1.01 -23.94 -9.96
N CYS A 15 -2.11 -23.72 -10.69
CA CYS A 15 -2.99 -22.57 -10.50
C CYS A 15 -3.98 -22.72 -9.32
N THR A 16 -4.18 -23.91 -8.75
CA THR A 16 -5.24 -24.13 -7.74
C THR A 16 -4.83 -23.72 -6.33
N HIS A 17 -3.54 -23.52 -6.07
CA HIS A 17 -3.06 -22.96 -4.81
C HIS A 17 -2.41 -21.60 -5.10
N PRO A 18 -2.89 -20.49 -4.50
CA PRO A 18 -2.11 -19.27 -4.50
C PRO A 18 -0.90 -19.53 -3.61
N LEU A 19 0.18 -20.07 -4.19
CA LEU A 19 1.47 -20.23 -3.51
C LEU A 19 1.97 -18.87 -3.00
N PHE A 20 1.46 -17.78 -3.56
CA PHE A 20 1.73 -16.42 -3.17
C PHE A 20 0.42 -15.69 -2.87
N GLN A 21 0.35 -15.10 -1.68
CA GLN A 21 -0.68 -14.17 -1.27
C GLN A 21 -0.29 -12.77 -1.75
N SER A 22 -1.29 -11.98 -2.14
CA SER A 22 -1.10 -10.57 -2.49
C SER A 22 -1.19 -9.72 -1.23
N TYR A 23 -0.20 -8.87 -1.03
CA TYR A 23 -0.19 -7.86 0.01
C TYR A 23 -0.05 -6.48 -0.61
N GLU A 24 -0.77 -5.50 -0.07
CA GLU A 24 -0.62 -4.10 -0.47
C GLU A 24 0.23 -3.36 0.57
N LEU A 25 1.26 -2.67 0.09
CA LEU A 25 2.13 -1.86 0.94
C LEU A 25 1.64 -0.41 0.95
N THR A 26 1.43 0.15 2.14
CA THR A 26 0.93 1.52 2.30
C THR A 26 1.65 2.25 3.42
N LEU A 27 1.58 3.59 3.43
CA LEU A 27 1.84 4.37 4.64
C LEU A 27 0.60 4.38 5.54
N TYR A 28 0.75 4.89 6.76
CA TYR A 28 -0.37 5.21 7.63
C TYR A 28 -1.40 6.09 6.89
N PRO A 29 -2.69 5.73 6.90
CA PRO A 29 -3.74 6.52 6.30
C PRO A 29 -3.88 7.87 6.99
N VAL A 30 -4.26 8.89 6.21
CA VAL A 30 -4.44 10.25 6.72
C VAL A 30 -5.87 10.72 6.48
N ALA A 31 -6.45 11.40 7.47
CA ALA A 31 -7.76 12.02 7.32
C ALA A 31 -7.61 13.38 6.63
N VAL A 32 -8.20 13.53 5.44
CA VAL A 32 -8.14 14.77 4.64
C VAL A 32 -9.55 15.35 4.50
N LYS A 33 -9.68 16.67 4.57
CA LYS A 33 -10.97 17.33 4.34
C LYS A 33 -11.46 17.03 2.93
N ARG A 34 -12.73 16.62 2.80
CA ARG A 34 -13.35 16.35 1.48
C ARG A 34 -13.28 17.56 0.54
N SER A 35 -13.39 18.77 1.08
CA SER A 35 -13.25 20.02 0.32
C SER A 35 -11.85 20.21 -0.25
N SER A 36 -10.81 19.75 0.44
CA SER A 36 -9.42 19.82 -0.01
C SER A 36 -9.16 18.75 -1.07
N LEU A 37 -9.67 17.53 -0.90
CA LEU A 37 -9.55 16.47 -1.90
C LEU A 37 -10.21 16.82 -3.24
N LYS A 38 -11.34 17.54 -3.21
CA LYS A 38 -11.99 18.03 -4.44
C LYS A 38 -11.19 19.10 -5.20
N LYS A 39 -10.27 19.77 -4.52
CA LYS A 39 -9.47 20.87 -5.07
C LYS A 39 -8.02 20.47 -5.33
N ILE A 40 -7.68 19.21 -5.10
CA ILE A 40 -6.32 18.72 -5.29
C ILE A 40 -5.90 18.93 -6.74
N ALA A 41 -4.72 19.48 -6.93
CA ALA A 41 -4.14 19.79 -8.23
C ALA A 41 -2.74 19.17 -8.36
N GLU A 42 -2.27 19.08 -9.60
CA GLU A 42 -0.87 18.74 -9.88
C GLU A 42 0.06 19.82 -9.30
N GLY A 43 1.15 19.38 -8.66
CA GLY A 43 2.09 20.23 -7.93
C GLY A 43 1.72 20.48 -6.45
N ASP A 44 0.51 20.12 -6.02
CA ASP A 44 0.14 20.23 -4.60
C ASP A 44 0.99 19.29 -3.73
N ILE A 45 1.26 19.71 -2.49
CA ILE A 45 1.98 18.91 -1.50
C ILE A 45 1.03 18.50 -0.38
N LEU A 46 0.83 17.20 -0.24
CA LEU A 46 0.11 16.60 0.88
C LEU A 46 1.09 16.27 2.02
N LEU A 47 1.02 17.07 3.09
CA LEU A 47 1.79 16.81 4.30
C LEU A 47 1.17 15.64 5.06
N LEU A 48 1.91 14.54 5.22
CA LEU A 48 1.40 13.35 5.92
C LEU A 48 1.63 13.41 7.44
N GLY A 49 2.52 14.29 7.91
CA GLY A 49 2.87 14.38 9.33
C GLY A 49 3.69 13.19 9.83
N LEU A 50 4.28 12.40 8.93
CA LEU A 50 5.11 11.24 9.27
C LEU A 50 6.58 11.65 9.35
N GLU A 51 7.24 11.24 10.43
CA GLU A 51 8.67 11.51 10.68
C GLU A 51 9.56 10.37 10.17
N SER A 52 9.02 9.15 10.08
CA SER A 52 9.73 7.95 9.63
C SER A 52 8.91 7.15 8.64
N MET A 53 9.62 6.43 7.76
CA MET A 53 9.02 5.60 6.71
C MET A 53 8.65 4.23 7.29
N GLU A 54 7.49 4.17 7.94
CA GLU A 54 6.87 2.94 8.39
C GLU A 54 5.73 2.56 7.46
N PHE A 55 5.66 1.27 7.14
CA PHE A 55 4.67 0.72 6.24
C PHE A 55 3.65 -0.12 6.97
N LEU A 56 2.42 -0.06 6.49
CA LEU A 56 1.37 -1.02 6.79
C LEU A 56 1.24 -1.99 5.64
N VAL A 57 1.18 -3.27 5.98
CA VAL A 57 0.97 -4.37 5.04
C VAL A 57 -0.48 -4.81 5.14
N TRP A 58 -1.21 -4.60 4.05
CA TRP A 58 -2.61 -4.96 3.94
C TRP A 58 -2.75 -6.31 3.23
N GLN A 59 -3.64 -7.14 3.74
CA GLN A 59 -4.19 -8.28 3.03
C GLN A 59 -5.68 -8.04 2.86
N GLU A 60 -6.12 -7.94 1.60
CA GLU A 60 -7.51 -7.62 1.26
C GLU A 60 -7.98 -6.31 1.92
N SER A 61 -8.70 -6.40 3.05
CA SER A 61 -9.26 -5.25 3.78
C SER A 61 -8.72 -5.11 5.21
N SER A 62 -7.75 -5.92 5.62
CA SER A 62 -7.17 -5.89 6.97
C SER A 62 -5.67 -5.61 6.94
N ILE A 63 -5.19 -4.93 7.96
CA ILE A 63 -3.75 -4.77 8.21
C ILE A 63 -3.26 -6.03 8.89
N VAL A 64 -2.26 -6.69 8.29
CA VAL A 64 -1.72 -7.97 8.77
C VAL A 64 -0.32 -7.85 9.35
N ALA A 65 0.38 -6.76 9.06
CA ALA A 65 1.67 -6.46 9.66
C ALA A 65 2.05 -4.99 9.50
N THR A 66 3.02 -4.56 10.31
CA THR A 66 3.82 -3.36 10.06
C THR A 66 5.17 -3.75 9.49
N GLY A 67 5.79 -2.85 8.73
CA GLY A 67 7.13 -3.06 8.22
C GLY A 67 7.95 -1.78 8.22
N ARG A 68 9.27 -1.93 8.33
CA ARG A 68 10.23 -0.83 8.20
C ARG A 68 11.17 -1.12 7.04
N LEU A 69 11.54 -0.08 6.30
CA LEU A 69 12.54 -0.22 5.26
C LEU A 69 13.89 -0.54 5.91
N LEU A 70 14.51 -1.66 5.53
CA LEU A 70 15.89 -1.91 5.88
C LEU A 70 16.78 -1.10 4.92
N HIS A 71 17.72 -0.34 5.49
CA HIS A 71 18.64 0.46 4.72
C HIS A 71 19.39 -0.45 3.71
N CYS A 72 19.50 0.02 2.46
CA CYS A 72 20.32 -0.54 1.37
C CYS A 72 19.77 -1.72 0.53
N GLU A 73 18.70 -2.43 0.90
CA GLU A 73 18.32 -3.67 0.18
C GLU A 73 16.95 -3.67 -0.51
N ARG A 74 16.19 -2.56 -0.50
CA ARG A 74 14.76 -2.54 -0.90
C ARG A 74 13.95 -3.69 -0.27
N SER A 75 14.41 -4.16 0.90
CA SER A 75 13.76 -5.19 1.68
C SER A 75 13.07 -4.52 2.86
N ILE A 76 11.88 -5.01 3.15
CA ILE A 76 11.06 -4.52 4.26
C ILE A 76 11.16 -5.56 5.35
N ASP A 77 11.68 -5.17 6.51
CA ASP A 77 11.60 -6.03 7.68
C ASP A 77 10.16 -5.99 8.20
N ILE A 78 9.55 -7.17 8.28
CA ILE A 78 8.17 -7.31 8.70
C ILE A 78 8.15 -7.55 10.19
N ASP A 79 7.63 -6.57 10.91
CA ASP A 79 7.26 -6.75 12.30
C ASP A 79 5.78 -7.07 12.38
N SER A 80 5.47 -8.37 12.52
CA SER A 80 4.10 -8.84 12.72
C SER A 80 3.61 -8.64 14.16
N SER A 81 4.33 -7.89 15.01
CA SER A 81 3.92 -7.63 16.39
C SER A 81 2.95 -6.46 16.55
N ALA A 82 2.77 -5.62 15.52
CA ALA A 82 1.68 -4.67 15.50
C ALA A 82 0.37 -5.43 15.32
N LEU A 83 -0.37 -5.56 16.43
CA LEU A 83 -1.79 -5.89 16.47
C LEU A 83 -2.52 -5.19 15.32
N PRO A 84 -3.59 -5.79 14.76
CA PRO A 84 -4.45 -5.06 13.83
C PRO A 84 -4.83 -3.75 14.53
N VAL A 85 -4.28 -2.64 14.04
CA VAL A 85 -4.78 -1.33 14.44
C VAL A 85 -6.22 -1.41 14.00
N ASN A 86 -7.11 -1.52 14.99
CA ASN A 86 -8.55 -1.53 14.80
C ASN A 86 -8.89 -0.16 14.19
N MET A 87 -8.77 -0.07 12.87
CA MET A 87 -9.19 1.08 12.08
C MET A 87 -10.71 1.26 12.13
N THR A 88 -11.42 0.45 12.93
CA THR A 88 -12.79 0.65 13.38
C THR A 88 -13.03 2.05 13.96
N GLU A 89 -11.97 2.79 14.35
CA GLU A 89 -12.08 4.20 14.78
C GLU A 89 -11.79 5.23 13.67
N LEU A 90 -11.30 4.81 12.52
CA LEU A 90 -11.18 5.65 11.34
C LEU A 90 -12.54 5.68 10.64
N HIS A 91 -13.49 6.35 11.30
CA HIS A 91 -14.79 6.65 10.74
C HIS A 91 -14.67 7.72 9.65
N GLU A 92 -15.27 7.45 8.50
CA GLU A 92 -15.55 8.51 7.53
C GLU A 92 -16.54 9.51 8.15
N ASP A 93 -16.01 10.65 8.57
CA ASP A 93 -16.83 11.80 8.96
C ASP A 93 -17.47 12.41 7.69
N LYS A 94 -18.58 13.12 7.83
CA LYS A 94 -19.15 13.94 6.74
C LYS A 94 -18.14 14.96 6.21
N LYS A 95 -17.21 15.41 7.07
CA LYS A 95 -16.22 16.46 6.75
C LYS A 95 -14.89 15.90 6.23
N TYR A 96 -14.49 14.72 6.68
CA TYR A 96 -13.18 14.13 6.40
C TYR A 96 -13.32 12.83 5.62
N GLU A 97 -12.29 12.48 4.87
CA GLU A 97 -12.21 11.27 4.08
C GLU A 97 -10.80 10.69 4.27
N ILE A 98 -10.74 9.37 4.42
CA ILE A 98 -9.49 8.69 4.76
C ILE A 98 -8.77 8.36 3.47
N VAL A 99 -7.56 8.89 3.34
CA VAL A 99 -6.70 8.68 2.18
C VAL A 99 -5.60 7.70 2.54
N LYS A 100 -5.57 6.59 1.82
CA LYS A 100 -4.48 5.61 1.85
C LYS A 100 -3.41 6.01 0.85
N CYS A 101 -2.15 5.95 1.26
CA CYS A 101 -0.99 6.16 0.40
C CYS A 101 -0.40 4.80 0.04
N SER A 102 -0.68 4.28 -1.15
CA SER A 102 -0.30 2.94 -1.60
C SER A 102 0.92 2.95 -2.53
N PHE A 103 1.87 2.05 -2.27
CA PHE A 103 3.03 1.82 -3.14
C PHE A 103 2.79 0.72 -4.18
N GLY A 104 1.69 -0.03 -4.04
CA GLY A 104 1.35 -1.15 -4.91
C GLY A 104 1.29 -2.49 -4.18
N GLN A 105 1.23 -3.56 -4.98
CA GLN A 105 1.07 -4.93 -4.50
C GLN A 105 2.37 -5.71 -4.61
N ILE A 106 2.59 -6.59 -3.63
CA ILE A 106 3.69 -7.54 -3.56
C ILE A 106 3.13 -8.93 -3.28
N TYR A 107 3.78 -9.94 -3.83
CA TYR A 107 3.34 -11.33 -3.74
C TYR A 107 4.32 -12.13 -2.88
N SER A 108 3.82 -12.73 -1.80
CA SER A 108 4.65 -13.55 -0.91
C SER A 108 3.85 -14.71 -0.35
N LYS A 109 4.51 -15.84 -0.04
CA LYS A 109 3.81 -17.06 0.38
C LYS A 109 3.00 -16.86 1.67
N LYS A 110 3.68 -16.35 2.69
CA LYS A 110 3.13 -16.06 4.01
C LYS A 110 4.03 -15.05 4.70
N LEU A 111 3.45 -14.02 5.32
CA LEU A 111 4.19 -13.13 6.21
C LEU A 111 4.62 -13.90 7.45
N ILE A 112 5.92 -13.83 7.75
CA ILE A 112 6.52 -14.41 8.95
C ILE A 112 7.22 -13.27 9.66
N LYS A 113 7.07 -13.19 10.98
CA LYS A 113 7.72 -12.17 11.81
C LYS A 113 9.24 -12.17 11.57
N HIS A 114 9.85 -10.98 11.48
CA HIS A 114 11.29 -10.79 11.25
C HIS A 114 11.80 -11.40 9.94
N ARG A 115 10.90 -11.71 9.01
CA ARG A 115 11.28 -12.13 7.67
C ARG A 115 11.30 -10.91 6.76
N LYS A 116 12.39 -10.77 6.02
CA LYS A 116 12.51 -9.79 4.94
C LYS A 116 11.47 -10.08 3.87
N LEU A 117 10.67 -9.07 3.57
CA LEU A 117 9.77 -9.04 2.42
C LEU A 117 10.46 -8.28 1.30
N ASP A 118 10.56 -8.94 0.14
CA ASP A 118 11.16 -8.31 -1.03
C ASP A 118 10.20 -7.26 -1.61
N ALA A 119 10.60 -5.99 -1.55
CA ALA A 119 9.89 -4.88 -2.15
C ALA A 119 10.61 -4.32 -3.39
N SER A 120 11.58 -5.06 -3.95
CA SER A 120 12.27 -4.72 -5.20
C SER A 120 11.33 -4.41 -6.38
N PRO A 121 10.17 -5.10 -6.53
CA PRO A 121 9.21 -4.77 -7.59
C PRO A 121 8.51 -3.41 -7.41
N LEU A 122 8.53 -2.84 -6.20
CA LEU A 122 7.86 -1.59 -5.90
C LEU A 122 8.79 -0.40 -6.11
N ASP A 123 8.26 0.64 -6.75
CA ASP A 123 8.89 1.95 -6.78
C ASP A 123 8.44 2.73 -5.54
N LEU A 124 9.20 2.63 -4.44
CA LEU A 124 8.90 3.32 -3.18
C LEU A 124 8.95 4.85 -3.29
N THR A 125 9.37 5.41 -4.43
CA THR A 125 9.25 6.85 -4.69
C THR A 125 7.87 7.23 -5.17
N LYS A 126 7.13 6.32 -5.80
CA LYS A 126 5.81 6.56 -6.38
C LYS A 126 4.72 6.07 -5.45
N VAL A 127 3.73 6.92 -5.24
CA VAL A 127 2.59 6.66 -4.36
C VAL A 127 1.29 6.89 -5.11
N THR A 128 0.33 6.00 -4.94
CA THR A 128 -1.05 6.19 -5.35
C THR A 128 -1.90 6.55 -4.14
N LEU A 129 -2.54 7.71 -4.18
CA LEU A 129 -3.51 8.13 -3.19
C LEU A 129 -4.86 7.48 -3.49
N LYS A 130 -5.43 6.77 -2.52
CA LYS A 130 -6.71 6.09 -2.62
C LYS A 130 -7.67 6.54 -1.54
N SER A 131 -8.93 6.76 -1.89
CA SER A 131 -10.04 6.87 -0.93
C SER A 131 -10.96 5.67 -1.14
N GLY A 132 -11.13 4.86 -0.10
CA GLY A 132 -11.79 3.57 -0.21
C GLY A 132 -11.14 2.69 -1.29
N SER A 133 -11.91 2.34 -2.32
CA SER A 133 -11.44 1.58 -3.50
C SER A 133 -11.04 2.44 -4.69
N LYS A 134 -11.17 3.77 -4.62
CA LYS A 134 -10.96 4.69 -5.75
C LYS A 134 -9.60 5.36 -5.67
N ASN A 135 -8.88 5.36 -6.79
CA ASN A 135 -7.66 6.15 -6.95
C ASN A 135 -8.04 7.63 -7.12
N ILE A 136 -7.44 8.50 -6.32
CA ILE A 136 -7.68 9.96 -6.35
C ILE A 136 -6.57 10.64 -7.15
N ALA A 137 -5.32 10.23 -6.91
CA ALA A 137 -4.16 10.85 -7.52
C ALA A 137 -2.95 9.93 -7.45
N ARG A 138 -1.95 10.23 -8.26
CA ARG A 138 -0.60 9.69 -8.18
C ARG A 138 0.33 10.79 -7.76
N GLY A 139 1.29 10.45 -6.92
CA GLY A 139 2.29 11.36 -6.43
C GLY A 139 3.64 10.70 -6.23
N ARG A 140 4.60 11.50 -5.78
CA ARG A 140 5.90 11.02 -5.33
C ARG A 140 6.15 11.43 -3.89
N LEU A 141 6.91 10.61 -3.18
CA LEU A 141 7.40 10.98 -1.86
C LEU A 141 8.42 12.10 -1.98
N VAL A 142 8.23 13.12 -1.17
CA VAL A 142 9.14 14.25 -1.00
C VAL A 142 9.36 14.50 0.50
N ASN A 143 10.53 15.01 0.84
CA ASN A 143 10.81 15.45 2.20
C ASN A 143 10.62 16.97 2.27
N VAL A 144 9.70 17.41 3.12
CA VAL A 144 9.45 18.83 3.40
C VAL A 144 9.71 19.07 4.87
N ASN A 145 10.74 19.85 5.19
CA ASN A 145 11.14 20.20 6.56
C ASN A 145 11.35 18.98 7.49
N GLY A 146 11.97 17.91 6.97
CA GLY A 146 12.23 16.68 7.73
C GLY A 146 11.01 15.76 7.85
N ARG A 147 9.90 16.06 7.17
CA ARG A 147 8.66 15.27 7.21
C ARG A 147 8.34 14.65 5.87
N ILE A 148 7.89 13.40 5.89
CA ILE A 148 7.45 12.69 4.71
C ILE A 148 6.15 13.33 4.22
N SER A 149 6.16 13.71 2.95
CA SER A 149 5.03 14.34 2.25
C SER A 149 4.88 13.73 0.86
N VAL A 150 3.71 13.92 0.24
CA VAL A 150 3.43 13.45 -1.12
C VAL A 150 3.20 14.65 -2.02
N GLU A 151 4.04 14.82 -3.03
CA GLU A 151 3.80 15.77 -4.12
C GLU A 151 2.91 15.13 -5.17
N ILE A 152 1.82 15.80 -5.54
CA ILE A 152 0.85 15.31 -6.51
C ILE A 152 1.38 15.50 -7.93
N ILE A 153 1.62 14.39 -8.63
CA ILE A 153 2.08 14.40 -10.03
C ILE A 153 0.89 14.39 -10.97
N LYS A 154 -0.18 13.67 -10.63
CA LYS A 154 -1.35 13.55 -11.49
C LYS A 154 -2.59 13.32 -10.67
N VAL A 155 -3.62 14.09 -10.94
CA VAL A 155 -4.95 13.86 -10.36
C VAL A 155 -5.73 12.93 -11.28
N GLU A 156 -6.24 11.83 -10.73
CA GLU A 156 -7.15 10.93 -11.44
C GLU A 156 -8.53 11.59 -11.36
N LYS A 157 -8.99 12.20 -12.45
CA LYS A 157 -10.30 12.86 -12.49
C LYS A 157 -11.40 11.83 -12.27
N LYS A 158 -12.34 12.16 -11.37
CA LYS A 158 -13.57 11.38 -11.11
C LYS A 158 -14.45 11.32 -12.34
#